data_AF-A0A4U5WSM8-F1
#
_entry.id   AF-A0A4U5WSM8-F1
#
_cell.length_a   1.000
_cell.length_b   1.000
_cell.length_c   1.000
_cell.angle_alpha   90.00
_cell.angle_beta   90.00
_cell.angle_gamma   90.00
#
_symmetry.space_group_name_H-M   'P 1'
#
loop_
_entity.id
_entity.type
_entity.pdbx_description
1 polymer ?
#
loop_
_entity_poly.entity_id
_entity_poly.type
_entity_poly.pdbx_seq_one_letter_code
_entity_poly.pdbx_strand_id
1 'polypeptide(L)'
;MGAAGFPEDEVRARARAGTAAVFPPVDAYGSALFGAGSGSSRACAPSADALDRARLVPPVLMPQRLEKLVELGREPVYDDVDLRTRVGGFTSSLPLFLSAFGSTRAGSGDLALAASVQAGRLGIPMVLGENMVPVHGWAGPADGTLPALAARIRAYAEASDGTSGGVVVQQSTEDADAEVWNLLYSDPALRPLVDSGRLGFELKIGQGAKPGLGGMTVVDREAADRLSDAFTVRDVFGAPAAARLRCATPGTFTEEIVRQQIRFMRNNFPRARVWVKLPPGRDIALAARTAWQAGADAVTVDGAEGGTGWAPRAFLDQVGLPLAECLRRIGPPEGCLLVTGRFHEGGRTVRALALGARAAGLGRAALLAVDEDPEHGLLRLAESIALECRLLISALGKYAPSALTAEDVWWPEAPADTAYAPATGTAAAPYAPATGTTPTPAGAAPARPSVPHRVGGSA
;
A
#
# COMPACT_ATOMS: atom_id res chain seq x y z
N MET A 1 19.72 -3.73 -10.64
CA MET A 1 18.68 -4.65 -11.20
C MET A 1 17.87 -3.95 -12.30
N GLY A 2 17.28 -4.68 -13.26
CA GLY A 2 16.34 -4.13 -14.25
C GLY A 2 14.92 -4.70 -14.12
N ALA A 3 13.91 -3.98 -14.61
CA ALA A 3 12.47 -4.30 -14.51
C ALA A 3 11.70 -3.87 -15.78
N ALA A 4 12.00 -4.50 -16.92
CA ALA A 4 11.40 -4.16 -18.22
C ALA A 4 9.86 -4.04 -18.17
N GLY A 5 9.32 -3.03 -18.86
CA GLY A 5 7.88 -2.71 -18.88
C GLY A 5 7.37 -1.97 -17.63
N PHE A 6 8.26 -1.58 -16.72
CA PHE A 6 8.00 -0.77 -15.54
C PHE A 6 8.71 0.61 -15.69
N PRO A 7 8.21 1.71 -15.09
CA PRO A 7 8.85 3.02 -15.17
C PRO A 7 10.07 3.09 -14.26
N GLU A 8 11.14 2.40 -14.66
CA GLU A 8 12.39 2.29 -13.89
C GLU A 8 13.06 3.65 -13.65
N ASP A 9 13.16 4.45 -14.71
CA ASP A 9 13.85 5.74 -14.65
C ASP A 9 13.16 6.70 -13.68
N GLU A 10 11.83 6.70 -13.65
CA GLU A 10 11.06 7.51 -12.71
C GLU A 10 11.24 7.04 -11.26
N VAL A 11 11.23 5.72 -11.03
CA VAL A 11 11.46 5.16 -9.69
C VAL A 11 12.85 5.51 -9.21
N ARG A 12 13.87 5.36 -10.05
CA ARG A 12 15.26 5.70 -9.71
C ARG A 12 15.44 7.21 -9.51
N ALA A 13 14.77 8.04 -10.31
CA ALA A 13 14.78 9.49 -10.10
C ALA A 13 14.18 9.88 -8.73
N ARG A 14 13.02 9.31 -8.37
CA ARG A 14 12.40 9.48 -7.05
C ARG A 14 13.28 8.92 -5.92
N ALA A 15 13.88 7.76 -6.14
CA ALA A 15 14.79 7.15 -5.18
C ALA A 15 16.08 7.95 -4.98
N ARG A 16 16.55 8.74 -5.96
CA ARG A 16 17.69 9.65 -5.80
C ARG A 16 17.31 11.00 -5.20
N ALA A 17 16.27 11.65 -5.73
CA ALA A 17 15.97 13.05 -5.47
C ALA A 17 14.78 13.27 -4.52
N GLY A 18 14.08 12.20 -4.10
CA GLY A 18 12.94 12.27 -3.20
C GLY A 18 11.83 13.17 -3.73
N THR A 19 11.33 14.06 -2.88
CA THR A 19 10.25 14.99 -3.21
C THR A 19 10.56 15.95 -4.36
N ALA A 20 11.84 16.25 -4.63
CA ALA A 20 12.21 17.11 -5.76
C ALA A 20 11.83 16.47 -7.11
N ALA A 21 11.80 15.14 -7.20
CA ALA A 21 11.41 14.42 -8.42
C ALA A 21 9.91 14.54 -8.76
N VAL A 22 9.09 15.07 -7.85
CA VAL A 22 7.65 15.33 -8.09
C VAL A 22 7.45 16.54 -9.01
N PHE A 23 8.41 17.46 -9.04
CA PHE A 23 8.31 18.71 -9.80
C PHE A 23 9.15 18.64 -11.08
N PRO A 24 8.87 19.49 -12.08
CA PRO A 24 9.79 19.71 -13.17
C PRO A 24 11.18 20.13 -12.68
N PRO A 25 12.24 19.93 -13.50
CA PRO A 25 13.60 20.33 -13.15
C PRO A 25 13.67 21.80 -12.74
N VAL A 26 14.32 22.07 -11.60
CA VAL A 26 14.39 23.42 -11.01
C VAL A 26 15.11 24.42 -11.92
N ASP A 27 16.07 23.96 -12.71
CA ASP A 27 16.79 24.74 -13.72
C ASP A 27 15.89 25.19 -14.90
N ALA A 28 14.74 24.55 -15.09
CA ALA A 28 13.73 24.97 -16.05
C ALA A 28 12.78 26.07 -15.51
N TYR A 29 12.89 26.43 -14.22
CA TYR A 29 12.02 27.45 -13.62
C TYR A 29 12.22 28.82 -14.27
N GLY A 30 11.13 29.41 -14.76
CA GLY A 30 11.14 30.70 -15.46
C GLY A 30 11.59 30.64 -16.93
N SER A 31 12.08 29.49 -17.40
CA SER A 31 12.51 29.28 -18.79
C SER A 31 11.64 28.30 -19.58
N ALA A 32 10.79 27.53 -18.90
CA ALA A 32 9.83 26.61 -19.51
C ALA A 32 8.41 26.79 -18.96
N LEU A 33 7.41 26.50 -19.79
CA LEU A 33 6.00 26.41 -19.41
C LEU A 33 5.50 24.98 -19.65
N PHE A 34 4.79 24.43 -18.66
CA PHE A 34 4.33 23.04 -18.67
C PHE A 34 2.80 22.96 -18.74
N GLY A 35 2.29 22.10 -19.61
CA GLY A 35 0.89 21.68 -19.72
C GLY A 35 0.74 20.18 -19.99
N ALA A 36 -0.49 19.72 -20.16
CA ALA A 36 -0.78 18.32 -20.44
C ALA A 36 -0.05 17.84 -21.71
N GLY A 37 0.76 16.78 -21.58
CA GLY A 37 1.54 16.21 -22.69
C GLY A 37 2.87 16.89 -22.99
N SER A 38 3.30 17.89 -22.21
CA SER A 38 4.48 18.71 -22.53
C SER A 38 5.80 18.35 -21.82
N GLY A 39 5.89 17.27 -21.03
CA GLY A 39 7.22 16.73 -20.66
C GLY A 39 7.31 15.92 -19.38
N SER A 40 7.74 14.65 -19.53
CA SER A 40 8.92 14.06 -18.87
C SER A 40 9.09 12.56 -19.19
N SER A 41 8.13 11.92 -19.87
CA SER A 41 8.40 10.74 -20.69
C SER A 41 8.27 11.15 -22.15
N ARG A 42 9.21 10.74 -23.02
CA ARG A 42 9.02 10.68 -24.48
C ARG A 42 7.57 10.37 -24.80
N ALA A 43 7.00 10.99 -25.83
CA ALA A 43 5.75 10.59 -26.51
C ALA A 43 5.44 9.09 -26.32
N CYS A 44 4.85 8.76 -25.18
CA CYS A 44 4.53 7.41 -24.80
C CYS A 44 3.08 7.30 -25.24
N ALA A 45 2.80 6.30 -26.06
CA ALA A 45 1.44 5.91 -26.35
C ALA A 45 0.64 5.92 -25.03
N PRO A 46 -0.61 6.43 -25.03
CA PRO A 46 -1.42 6.49 -23.81
C PRO A 46 -1.36 5.14 -23.10
N SER A 47 -1.16 5.16 -21.77
CA SER A 47 -1.05 3.92 -21.00
C SER A 47 -2.22 3.00 -21.33
N ALA A 48 -1.91 1.77 -21.72
CA ALA A 48 -2.93 0.74 -21.96
C ALA A 48 -3.64 0.35 -20.65
N ASP A 49 -3.09 0.71 -19.49
CA ASP A 49 -3.69 0.49 -18.18
C ASP A 49 -4.82 1.50 -17.91
N ALA A 50 -6.02 0.98 -17.65
CA ALA A 50 -7.20 1.80 -17.40
C ALA A 50 -7.09 2.63 -16.11
N LEU A 51 -6.39 2.15 -15.08
CA LEU A 51 -6.19 2.89 -13.83
C LEU A 51 -5.27 4.09 -14.05
N ASP A 52 -4.30 4.00 -14.96
CA ASP A 52 -3.42 5.12 -15.32
C ASP A 52 -4.14 6.16 -16.20
N ARG A 53 -5.10 5.73 -17.02
CA ARG A 53 -5.93 6.63 -17.83
C ARG A 53 -6.98 7.37 -17.03
N ALA A 54 -7.44 6.80 -15.92
CA ALA A 54 -8.40 7.44 -15.02
C ALA A 54 -7.83 8.74 -14.43
N ARG A 55 -8.70 9.71 -14.19
CA ARG A 55 -8.32 11.03 -13.69
C ARG A 55 -8.93 11.28 -12.32
N LEU A 56 -8.18 11.96 -11.48
CA LEU A 56 -8.73 12.54 -10.25
C LEU A 56 -9.45 13.83 -10.61
N VAL A 57 -10.66 14.02 -10.09
CA VAL A 57 -11.53 15.15 -10.43
C VAL A 57 -11.87 15.98 -9.18
N PRO A 58 -11.10 17.04 -8.89
CA PRO A 58 -11.43 18.00 -7.83
C PRO A 58 -12.85 18.55 -7.96
N PRO A 59 -13.67 18.54 -6.89
CA PRO A 59 -14.95 19.21 -6.94
C PRO A 59 -14.75 20.72 -6.93
N VAL A 60 -15.71 21.48 -7.48
CA VAL A 60 -15.65 22.96 -7.42
C VAL A 60 -16.03 23.46 -6.01
N LEU A 61 -16.91 22.74 -5.33
CA LEU A 61 -17.40 23.07 -3.99
C LEU A 61 -16.75 22.13 -2.97
N MET A 62 -16.12 22.71 -1.94
CA MET A 62 -15.24 21.99 -1.00
C MET A 62 -15.76 22.07 0.45
N PRO A 63 -16.91 21.45 0.80
CA PRO A 63 -17.46 21.55 2.15
C PRO A 63 -16.50 21.02 3.23
N GLN A 64 -15.78 19.93 2.96
CA GLN A 64 -14.79 19.37 3.90
C GLN A 64 -13.56 20.28 4.12
N ARG A 65 -13.22 21.14 3.15
CA ARG A 65 -12.20 22.19 3.33
C ARG A 65 -12.69 23.26 4.29
N LEU A 66 -13.97 23.64 4.23
CA LEU A 66 -14.55 24.57 5.20
C LEU A 66 -14.55 23.97 6.62
N GLU A 67 -14.93 22.70 6.76
CA GLU A 67 -14.84 22.00 8.04
C GLU A 67 -13.41 22.03 8.59
N LYS A 68 -12.41 21.73 7.74
CA LYS A 68 -11.00 21.78 8.13
C LYS A 68 -10.52 23.20 8.45
N LEU A 69 -11.00 24.21 7.73
CA LEU A 69 -10.69 25.62 8.01
C LEU A 69 -11.17 26.01 9.40
N VAL A 70 -12.39 25.64 9.76
CA VAL A 70 -12.96 25.89 11.09
C VAL A 70 -12.16 25.17 12.17
N GLU A 71 -11.76 23.91 11.95
CA GLU A 71 -10.91 23.16 12.87
C GLU A 71 -9.55 23.84 13.11
N LEU A 72 -8.92 24.33 12.04
CA LEU A 72 -7.57 24.90 12.10
C LEU A 72 -7.54 26.39 12.50
N GLY A 73 -8.63 27.12 12.31
CA GLY A 73 -8.66 28.58 12.43
C GLY A 73 -7.85 29.31 11.33
N ARG A 74 -7.51 28.63 10.24
CA ARG A 74 -6.79 29.16 9.07
C ARG A 74 -7.12 28.37 7.81
N GLU A 75 -6.76 28.92 6.65
CA GLU A 75 -6.84 28.20 5.38
C GLU A 75 -6.05 26.88 5.45
N PRO A 76 -6.68 25.73 5.12
CA PRO A 76 -5.98 24.46 5.09
C PRO A 76 -5.09 24.32 3.84
N VAL A 77 -3.93 23.71 4.02
CA VAL A 77 -2.93 23.42 2.98
C VAL A 77 -2.77 21.91 2.82
N TYR A 78 -1.96 21.47 1.84
CA TYR A 78 -1.74 20.04 1.61
C TYR A 78 -1.03 19.34 2.78
N ASP A 79 -0.22 20.07 3.56
CA ASP A 79 0.43 19.52 4.75
C ASP A 79 -0.54 19.15 5.88
N ASP A 80 -1.79 19.64 5.83
CA ASP A 80 -2.84 19.29 6.79
C ASP A 80 -3.49 17.93 6.49
N VAL A 81 -3.11 17.27 5.40
CA VAL A 81 -3.60 15.93 5.06
C VAL A 81 -2.87 14.88 5.93
N ASP A 82 -3.63 14.17 6.77
CA ASP A 82 -3.11 13.06 7.56
C ASP A 82 -3.17 11.76 6.75
N LEU A 83 -2.01 11.22 6.41
CA LEU A 83 -1.88 9.98 5.65
C LEU A 83 -1.86 8.72 6.54
N ARG A 84 -1.84 8.87 7.87
CA ARG A 84 -1.84 7.72 8.78
C ARG A 84 -3.12 6.93 8.61
N THR A 85 -3.01 5.61 8.67
CA THR A 85 -4.13 4.71 8.44
C THR A 85 -3.93 3.39 9.16
N ARG A 86 -4.92 2.51 9.10
CA ARG A 86 -4.78 1.11 9.54
C ARG A 86 -4.69 0.20 8.33
N VAL A 87 -3.64 -0.60 8.25
CA VAL A 87 -3.37 -1.54 7.16
C VAL A 87 -3.42 -2.95 7.73
N GLY A 88 -4.49 -3.68 7.42
CA GLY A 88 -4.65 -5.08 7.81
C GLY A 88 -4.51 -5.37 9.30
N GLY A 89 -4.97 -4.46 10.15
CA GLY A 89 -4.89 -4.55 11.61
C GLY A 89 -3.66 -3.89 12.24
N PHE A 90 -2.74 -3.33 11.45
CA PHE A 90 -1.58 -2.58 11.92
C PHE A 90 -1.79 -1.07 11.79
N THR A 91 -1.26 -0.29 12.73
CA THR A 91 -1.08 1.16 12.54
C THR A 91 -0.04 1.38 11.45
N SER A 92 -0.25 2.34 10.55
CA SER A 92 0.70 2.63 9.47
C SER A 92 0.84 4.14 9.28
N SER A 93 2.08 4.61 9.11
CA SER A 93 2.39 6.02 8.87
C SER A 93 1.91 6.51 7.50
N LEU A 94 1.79 5.59 6.54
CA LEU A 94 1.41 5.85 5.16
C LEU A 94 0.39 4.79 4.69
N PRO A 95 -0.45 5.09 3.67
CA PRO A 95 -1.31 4.11 3.02
C PRO A 95 -0.51 3.24 2.04
N LEU A 96 0.63 2.72 2.50
CA LEU A 96 1.57 1.92 1.75
C LEU A 96 1.97 0.69 2.56
N PHE A 97 2.41 -0.36 1.87
CA PHE A 97 3.10 -1.49 2.49
C PHE A 97 4.20 -2.01 1.56
N LEU A 98 5.23 -2.65 2.13
CA LEU A 98 6.26 -3.32 1.36
C LEU A 98 5.74 -4.70 0.91
N SER A 99 5.60 -4.90 -0.39
CA SER A 99 5.09 -6.17 -0.94
C SER A 99 6.12 -7.29 -0.81
N ALA A 100 5.62 -8.52 -0.79
CA ALA A 100 6.43 -9.73 -0.75
C ALA A 100 7.49 -9.78 -1.87
N PHE A 101 8.74 -10.04 -1.48
CA PHE A 101 9.78 -10.51 -2.40
C PHE A 101 9.90 -12.02 -2.24
N GLY A 102 9.74 -12.77 -3.33
CA GLY A 102 9.90 -14.23 -3.31
C GLY A 102 11.36 -14.66 -3.20
N SER A 103 11.59 -15.96 -3.01
CA SER A 103 12.89 -16.61 -2.78
C SER A 103 13.92 -16.58 -3.94
N THR A 104 13.69 -15.75 -4.96
CA THR A 104 14.68 -15.55 -6.02
C THR A 104 15.83 -14.68 -5.52
N ARG A 105 16.99 -14.71 -6.20
CA ARG A 105 18.16 -13.88 -5.83
C ARG A 105 17.85 -12.39 -5.67
N ALA A 106 16.85 -11.87 -6.39
CA ALA A 106 16.41 -10.49 -6.26
C ALA A 106 15.71 -10.18 -4.92
N GLY A 107 15.20 -11.20 -4.21
CA GLY A 107 14.40 -11.07 -3.00
C GLY A 107 15.01 -11.66 -1.72
N SER A 108 16.18 -12.31 -1.81
CA SER A 108 16.83 -13.01 -0.69
C SER A 108 18.23 -12.49 -0.30
N GLY A 109 18.69 -11.39 -0.90
CA GLY A 109 20.02 -10.79 -0.62
C GLY A 109 19.97 -9.42 0.06
N ASP A 110 21.06 -8.66 -0.02
CA ASP A 110 21.27 -7.37 0.65
C ASP A 110 20.16 -6.34 0.37
N LEU A 111 19.64 -6.32 -0.87
CA LEU A 111 18.52 -5.44 -1.24
C LEU A 111 17.26 -5.72 -0.43
N ALA A 112 16.97 -7.00 -0.13
CA ALA A 112 15.81 -7.37 0.67
C ALA A 112 15.99 -6.97 2.14
N LEU A 113 17.22 -7.04 2.67
CA LEU A 113 17.55 -6.54 4.00
C LEU A 113 17.43 -5.01 4.05
N ALA A 114 18.01 -4.30 3.09
CA ALA A 114 17.90 -2.84 2.96
C ALA A 114 16.44 -2.37 2.92
N ALA A 115 15.62 -3.02 2.10
CA ALA A 115 14.18 -2.73 2.05
C ALA A 115 13.46 -3.02 3.37
N SER A 116 13.86 -4.08 4.09
CA SER A 116 13.27 -4.41 5.40
C SER A 116 13.58 -3.35 6.44
N VAL A 117 14.83 -2.88 6.52
CA VAL A 117 15.24 -1.77 7.40
C VAL A 117 14.46 -0.51 7.06
N GLN A 118 14.42 -0.12 5.79
CA GLN A 118 13.75 1.10 5.36
C GLN A 118 12.22 1.05 5.55
N ALA A 119 11.58 -0.11 5.36
CA ALA A 119 10.16 -0.28 5.69
C ALA A 119 9.88 -0.15 7.20
N GLY A 120 10.79 -0.64 8.05
CA GLY A 120 10.75 -0.44 9.50
C GLY A 120 10.81 1.04 9.88
N ARG A 121 11.77 1.78 9.31
CA ARG A 121 11.92 3.23 9.50
C ARG A 121 10.70 4.03 9.03
N LEU A 122 10.05 3.60 7.94
CA LEU A 122 8.82 4.22 7.43
C LEU A 122 7.60 3.94 8.30
N GLY A 123 7.64 2.93 9.18
CA GLY A 123 6.48 2.51 9.96
C GLY A 123 5.34 1.96 9.09
N ILE A 124 5.66 1.33 7.96
CA ILE A 124 4.70 0.65 7.08
C ILE A 124 4.78 -0.87 7.27
N PRO A 125 3.68 -1.62 7.08
CA PRO A 125 3.76 -3.07 7.11
C PRO A 125 4.67 -3.63 6.01
N MET A 126 5.32 -4.75 6.29
CA MET A 126 6.13 -5.49 5.34
C MET A 126 5.63 -6.93 5.20
N VAL A 127 5.45 -7.37 3.96
CA VAL A 127 5.18 -8.77 3.65
C VAL A 127 6.47 -9.48 3.25
N LEU A 128 6.75 -10.63 3.85
CA LEU A 128 7.83 -11.54 3.51
C LEU A 128 7.26 -12.63 2.61
N GLY A 129 7.89 -12.87 1.47
CA GLY A 129 7.38 -13.80 0.45
C GLY A 129 7.55 -15.27 0.82
N GLU A 130 6.85 -16.11 0.06
CA GLU A 130 6.81 -17.55 0.25
C GLU A 130 8.13 -18.26 -0.11
N ASN A 131 8.22 -19.55 0.22
CA ASN A 131 9.29 -20.48 -0.13
C ASN A 131 10.68 -20.03 0.35
N MET A 132 10.76 -19.23 1.41
CA MET A 132 12.03 -18.83 2.01
C MET A 132 12.61 -19.95 2.86
N VAL A 133 11.79 -20.57 3.71
CA VAL A 133 12.21 -21.66 4.60
C VAL A 133 12.41 -22.98 3.85
N PRO A 134 11.49 -23.43 2.97
CA PRO A 134 11.71 -24.63 2.17
C PRO A 134 12.96 -24.57 1.27
N VAL A 135 13.40 -23.37 0.87
CA VAL A 135 14.57 -23.19 0.00
C VAL A 135 15.86 -22.93 0.78
N HIS A 136 15.81 -22.15 1.86
CA HIS A 136 17.00 -21.70 2.60
C HIS A 136 17.15 -22.33 3.98
N GLY A 137 16.17 -23.12 4.43
CA GLY A 137 16.12 -23.69 5.77
C GLY A 137 15.64 -22.70 6.85
N TRP A 138 15.20 -23.25 7.98
CA TRP A 138 14.89 -22.50 9.20
C TRP A 138 16.02 -22.55 10.24
N ALA A 139 16.81 -23.63 10.26
CA ALA A 139 18.00 -23.71 11.09
C ALA A 139 19.11 -22.84 10.46
N GLY A 140 19.66 -21.90 11.24
CA GLY A 140 20.79 -21.09 10.79
C GLY A 140 22.00 -21.98 10.49
N PRO A 141 22.86 -21.59 9.52
CA PRO A 141 24.13 -22.27 9.32
C PRO A 141 24.98 -22.28 10.59
N ALA A 142 25.89 -23.27 10.67
CA ALA A 142 26.74 -23.49 11.85
C ALA A 142 27.67 -22.30 12.20
N ASP A 143 27.79 -21.32 11.29
CA ASP A 143 28.58 -20.09 11.47
C ASP A 143 27.85 -19.00 12.28
N GLY A 144 26.60 -19.24 12.69
CA GLY A 144 25.81 -18.31 13.49
C GLY A 144 25.06 -17.24 12.68
N THR A 145 25.10 -17.30 11.35
CA THR A 145 24.30 -16.41 10.49
C THR A 145 22.81 -16.72 10.62
N LEU A 146 21.97 -15.68 10.71
CA LEU A 146 20.53 -15.87 10.75
C LEU A 146 19.99 -16.35 9.40
N PRO A 147 18.99 -17.27 9.39
CA PRO A 147 18.23 -17.59 8.19
C PRO A 147 17.68 -16.33 7.53
N ALA A 148 17.61 -16.31 6.20
CA ALA A 148 17.23 -15.12 5.44
C ALA A 148 15.88 -14.50 5.89
N LEU A 149 14.90 -15.33 6.25
CA LEU A 149 13.61 -14.87 6.78
C LEU A 149 13.79 -14.17 8.13
N ALA A 150 14.46 -14.82 9.09
CA ALA A 150 14.71 -14.27 10.43
C ALA A 150 15.56 -12.99 10.38
N ALA A 151 16.56 -12.93 9.51
CA ALA A 151 17.40 -11.75 9.32
C ALA A 151 16.56 -10.53 8.88
N ARG A 152 15.63 -10.71 7.95
CA ARG A 152 14.72 -9.64 7.49
C ARG A 152 13.74 -9.20 8.57
N ILE A 153 13.16 -10.14 9.33
CA ILE A 153 12.26 -9.82 10.44
C ILE A 153 12.99 -8.97 11.48
N ARG A 154 14.21 -9.38 11.86
CA ARG A 154 15.04 -8.68 12.82
C ARG A 154 15.41 -7.28 12.33
N ALA A 155 15.90 -7.17 11.10
CA ALA A 155 16.28 -5.90 10.48
C ALA A 155 15.11 -4.90 10.45
N TYR A 156 13.90 -5.36 10.15
CA TYR A 156 12.69 -4.54 10.23
C TYR A 156 12.38 -4.12 11.68
N ALA A 157 12.39 -5.06 12.61
CA ALA A 157 12.00 -4.83 14.00
C ALA A 157 12.96 -3.86 14.71
N GLU A 158 14.27 -3.97 14.48
CA GLU A 158 15.31 -3.09 15.04
C GLU A 158 15.23 -1.67 14.48
N ALA A 159 14.77 -1.51 13.24
CA ALA A 159 14.62 -0.21 12.59
C ALA A 159 13.26 0.47 12.85
N SER A 160 12.30 -0.27 13.40
CA SER A 160 10.93 0.18 13.68
C SER A 160 10.85 0.96 15.00
N ASP A 161 9.90 1.89 15.07
CA ASP A 161 9.52 2.63 16.29
C ASP A 161 8.84 1.76 17.38
N GLY A 162 8.58 0.48 17.08
CA GLY A 162 7.92 -0.44 18.01
C GLY A 162 6.39 -0.37 18.02
N THR A 163 5.78 0.59 17.32
CA THR A 163 4.33 0.88 17.42
C THR A 163 3.61 0.91 16.06
N SER A 164 4.32 1.28 15.01
CA SER A 164 3.83 1.38 13.64
C SER A 164 4.33 0.21 12.79
N GLY A 165 3.55 -0.09 11.77
CA GLY A 165 3.76 -1.20 10.86
C GLY A 165 3.55 -2.58 11.50
N GLY A 166 4.09 -3.58 10.83
CA GLY A 166 3.94 -4.98 11.17
C GLY A 166 4.63 -5.87 10.14
N VAL A 167 4.94 -7.09 10.54
CA VAL A 167 5.56 -8.08 9.66
C VAL A 167 4.52 -9.15 9.35
N VAL A 168 4.30 -9.38 8.06
CA VAL A 168 3.39 -10.40 7.55
C VAL A 168 4.20 -11.46 6.82
N VAL A 169 4.02 -12.73 7.15
CA VAL A 169 4.71 -13.83 6.45
C VAL A 169 3.74 -14.60 5.57
N GLN A 170 4.04 -14.60 4.26
CA GLN A 170 3.26 -15.29 3.26
C GLN A 170 3.58 -16.78 3.23
N GLN A 171 2.56 -17.62 3.07
CA GLN A 171 2.71 -19.08 3.00
C GLN A 171 2.14 -19.62 1.68
N SER A 172 2.95 -20.41 0.96
CA SER A 172 2.46 -21.33 -0.10
C SER A 172 2.14 -22.71 0.47
N THR A 173 1.70 -23.64 -0.38
CA THR A 173 1.48 -25.05 0.00
C THR A 173 2.73 -25.66 0.64
N GLU A 174 3.90 -25.48 0.04
CA GLU A 174 5.14 -26.08 0.52
C GLU A 174 5.63 -25.44 1.84
N ASP A 175 5.34 -24.16 2.06
CA ASP A 175 5.58 -23.52 3.37
C ASP A 175 4.59 -24.03 4.44
N ALA A 176 3.40 -24.48 4.05
CA ALA A 176 2.44 -25.13 4.97
C ALA A 176 2.92 -26.52 5.36
N ASP A 177 3.41 -27.30 4.40
CA ASP A 177 4.01 -28.62 4.64
C ASP A 177 5.25 -28.53 5.56
N ALA A 178 6.02 -27.43 5.44
CA ALA A 178 7.15 -27.13 6.32
C ALA A 178 6.77 -26.44 7.65
N GLU A 179 5.48 -26.30 7.95
CA GLU A 179 4.94 -25.69 9.17
C GLU A 179 5.52 -24.30 9.51
N VAL A 180 5.82 -23.48 8.50
CA VAL A 180 6.56 -22.21 8.67
C VAL A 180 5.89 -21.27 9.67
N TRP A 181 4.57 -21.15 9.65
CA TRP A 181 3.84 -20.32 10.62
C TRP A 181 3.91 -20.86 12.05
N ASN A 182 3.92 -22.17 12.27
CA ASN A 182 4.09 -22.75 13.61
C ASN A 182 5.49 -22.46 14.16
N LEU A 183 6.51 -22.60 13.32
CA LEU A 183 7.89 -22.24 13.66
C LEU A 183 8.00 -20.78 14.07
N LEU A 184 7.44 -19.86 13.28
CA LEU A 184 7.48 -18.43 13.55
C LEU A 184 6.67 -18.03 14.79
N TYR A 185 5.47 -18.56 14.94
CA TYR A 185 4.58 -18.19 16.04
C TYR A 185 5.08 -18.69 17.40
N SER A 186 5.82 -19.80 17.40
CA SER A 186 6.38 -20.43 18.60
C SER A 186 7.79 -19.96 18.92
N ASP A 187 8.45 -19.22 18.01
CA ASP A 187 9.81 -18.72 18.22
C ASP A 187 9.85 -17.62 19.30
N PRO A 188 10.58 -17.83 20.42
CA PRO A 188 10.75 -16.81 21.45
C PRO A 188 11.32 -15.49 20.93
N ALA A 189 12.16 -15.52 19.89
CA ALA A 189 12.74 -14.31 19.28
C ALA A 189 11.68 -13.43 18.61
N LEU A 190 10.56 -14.02 18.18
CA LEU A 190 9.45 -13.29 17.55
C LEU A 190 8.36 -12.90 18.56
N ARG A 191 8.52 -13.28 19.83
CA ARG A 191 7.54 -12.99 20.88
C ARG A 191 7.22 -11.50 21.01
N PRO A 192 8.17 -10.55 20.92
CA PRO A 192 7.85 -9.11 20.95
C PRO A 192 6.92 -8.66 19.81
N LEU A 193 7.05 -9.24 18.60
CA LEU A 193 6.15 -8.94 17.48
C LEU A 193 4.76 -9.53 17.69
N VAL A 194 4.68 -10.76 18.20
CA VAL A 194 3.39 -11.39 18.58
C VAL A 194 2.73 -10.59 19.69
N ASP A 195 3.51 -10.18 20.71
CA ASP A 195 2.99 -9.52 21.89
C ASP A 195 2.46 -8.11 21.61
N SER A 196 3.15 -7.39 20.73
CA SER A 196 2.71 -6.09 20.24
C SER A 196 1.57 -6.16 19.22
N GLY A 197 1.14 -7.36 18.79
CA GLY A 197 0.10 -7.53 17.75
C GLY A 197 0.56 -7.09 16.35
N ARG A 198 1.89 -7.10 16.11
CA ARG A 198 2.56 -6.66 14.87
C ARG A 198 3.07 -7.84 14.02
N LEU A 199 2.65 -9.07 14.34
CA LEU A 199 2.84 -10.24 13.48
C LEU A 199 1.56 -10.51 12.68
N GLY A 200 1.70 -10.86 11.41
CA GLY A 200 0.62 -11.35 10.58
C GLY A 200 1.06 -12.53 9.70
N PHE A 201 0.07 -13.25 9.19
CA PHE A 201 0.23 -14.39 8.31
C PHE A 201 -0.67 -14.20 7.09
N GLU A 202 -0.10 -14.35 5.89
CA GLU A 202 -0.81 -14.16 4.62
C GLU A 202 -0.99 -15.48 3.86
N LEU A 203 -2.23 -15.96 3.77
CA LEU A 203 -2.57 -17.10 2.92
C LEU A 203 -2.46 -16.68 1.45
N LYS A 204 -1.48 -17.24 0.72
CA LYS A 204 -1.32 -16.97 -0.70
C LYS A 204 -2.19 -17.91 -1.54
N ILE A 205 -3.23 -17.37 -2.15
CA ILE A 205 -4.02 -18.08 -3.16
C ILE A 205 -3.40 -17.91 -4.56
N GLY A 206 -2.71 -16.79 -4.79
CA GLY A 206 -2.04 -16.56 -6.07
C GLY A 206 -1.33 -15.22 -6.13
N GLN A 207 -0.91 -14.84 -7.34
CA GLN A 207 -0.25 -13.57 -7.61
C GLN A 207 -0.57 -13.03 -9.02
N GLY A 208 -0.34 -11.74 -9.22
CA GLY A 208 -0.65 -11.03 -10.47
C GLY A 208 0.03 -11.58 -11.72
N ALA A 209 1.35 -11.81 -11.65
CA ALA A 209 2.16 -12.14 -12.85
C ALA A 209 1.96 -13.55 -13.42
N LYS A 210 1.36 -14.45 -12.65
CA LYS A 210 1.06 -15.83 -13.07
C LYS A 210 -0.13 -16.41 -12.29
N PRO A 211 -1.35 -15.89 -12.53
CA PRO A 211 -2.55 -16.36 -11.84
C PRO A 211 -2.77 -17.86 -12.08
N GLY A 212 -3.06 -18.63 -11.03
CA GLY A 212 -3.33 -20.07 -11.15
C GLY A 212 -2.08 -20.96 -11.28
N LEU A 213 -0.87 -20.40 -11.19
CA LEU A 213 0.38 -21.15 -11.08
C LEU A 213 1.04 -20.89 -9.72
N GLY A 214 1.74 -21.89 -9.18
CA GLY A 214 2.61 -21.69 -8.03
C GLY A 214 3.86 -20.89 -8.38
N GLY A 215 4.65 -20.55 -7.36
CA GLY A 215 5.97 -19.91 -7.52
C GLY A 215 6.85 -20.69 -8.51
N MET A 216 7.44 -20.00 -9.48
CA MET A 216 8.34 -20.59 -10.48
C MET A 216 9.68 -19.88 -10.41
N THR A 217 10.77 -20.64 -10.46
CA THR A 217 12.13 -20.10 -10.50
C THR A 217 13.06 -21.04 -11.27
N VAL A 218 14.18 -20.50 -11.70
CA VAL A 218 15.28 -21.25 -12.30
C VAL A 218 16.30 -21.57 -11.21
N VAL A 219 16.74 -22.81 -11.14
CA VAL A 219 17.75 -23.32 -10.20
C VAL A 219 18.81 -24.11 -10.95
N ASP A 220 20.02 -24.21 -10.39
CA ASP A 220 21.02 -25.14 -10.91
C ASP A 220 20.64 -26.61 -10.63
N ARG A 221 21.37 -27.56 -11.21
CA ARG A 221 21.08 -29.00 -11.07
C ARG A 221 21.17 -29.49 -9.63
N GLU A 222 22.17 -29.04 -8.87
CA GLU A 222 22.38 -29.47 -7.49
C GLU A 222 21.22 -29.01 -6.59
N ALA A 223 20.83 -27.75 -6.72
CA ALA A 223 19.66 -27.21 -6.05
C ALA A 223 18.36 -27.88 -6.52
N ALA A 224 18.25 -28.23 -7.80
CA ALA A 224 17.10 -28.95 -8.31
C ALA A 224 16.96 -30.33 -7.65
N ASP A 225 18.06 -31.07 -7.52
CA ASP A 225 18.07 -32.40 -6.88
C ASP A 225 17.66 -32.28 -5.40
N ARG A 226 18.24 -31.31 -4.67
CA ARG A 226 17.87 -31.04 -3.26
C ARG A 226 16.40 -30.65 -3.08
N LEU A 227 15.81 -29.96 -4.05
CA LEU A 227 14.45 -29.41 -3.96
C LEU A 227 13.39 -30.34 -4.56
N SER A 228 13.79 -31.47 -5.16
CA SER A 228 12.91 -32.35 -5.92
C SER A 228 11.85 -33.06 -5.08
N ASP A 229 12.09 -33.25 -3.78
CA ASP A 229 11.12 -33.86 -2.85
C ASP A 229 9.97 -32.90 -2.49
N ALA A 230 10.25 -31.59 -2.45
CA ALA A 230 9.28 -30.56 -2.08
C ALA A 230 8.64 -29.87 -3.28
N PHE A 231 9.29 -29.87 -4.44
CA PHE A 231 8.86 -29.11 -5.62
C PHE A 231 8.90 -29.93 -6.90
N THR A 232 8.00 -29.60 -7.83
CA THR A 232 8.09 -30.16 -9.19
C THR A 232 9.29 -29.55 -9.92
N VAL A 233 10.22 -30.38 -10.35
CA VAL A 233 11.38 -29.99 -11.15
C VAL A 233 11.21 -30.47 -12.60
N ARG A 234 11.43 -29.59 -13.58
CA ARG A 234 11.30 -29.89 -15.00
C ARG A 234 12.55 -29.51 -15.78
N ASP A 235 12.92 -30.35 -16.75
CA ASP A 235 13.90 -30.03 -17.77
C ASP A 235 13.20 -29.38 -18.98
N VAL A 236 13.18 -28.05 -18.99
CA VAL A 236 12.54 -27.25 -20.06
C VAL A 236 13.56 -26.46 -20.89
N PHE A 237 14.83 -26.48 -20.49
CA PHE A 237 15.93 -25.74 -21.12
C PHE A 237 16.82 -26.64 -21.97
N GLY A 238 16.61 -27.96 -21.92
CA GLY A 238 17.33 -28.96 -22.70
C GLY A 238 18.60 -29.46 -21.99
N ALA A 239 19.08 -30.62 -22.45
CA ALA A 239 20.23 -31.33 -21.88
C ALA A 239 21.51 -30.48 -21.67
N PRO A 240 21.91 -29.52 -22.55
CA PRO A 240 23.11 -28.72 -22.32
C PRO A 240 22.93 -27.63 -21.25
N ALA A 241 21.71 -27.32 -20.81
CA ALA A 241 21.49 -26.33 -19.77
C ALA A 241 21.87 -26.89 -18.39
N ALA A 242 22.69 -26.17 -17.64
CA ALA A 242 22.99 -26.46 -16.23
C ALA A 242 21.85 -26.06 -15.27
N ALA A 243 20.72 -25.62 -15.81
CA ALA A 243 19.59 -25.08 -15.06
C ALA A 243 18.33 -25.92 -15.27
N ARG A 244 17.48 -25.95 -14.24
CA ARG A 244 16.17 -26.61 -14.22
C ARG A 244 15.11 -25.63 -13.76
N LEU A 245 13.88 -25.89 -14.19
CA LEU A 245 12.71 -25.13 -13.76
C LEU A 245 12.13 -25.78 -12.50
N ARG A 246 12.08 -25.02 -11.40
CA ARG A 246 11.35 -25.39 -10.19
C ARG A 246 9.97 -24.76 -10.21
N CYS A 247 8.95 -25.57 -9.97
CA CYS A 247 7.55 -25.17 -9.88
C CYS A 247 6.98 -25.59 -8.52
N ALA A 248 6.49 -24.60 -7.77
CA ALA A 248 5.60 -24.82 -6.64
C ALA A 248 4.17 -25.09 -7.14
N THR A 249 3.38 -25.66 -6.24
CA THR A 249 1.98 -26.03 -6.46
C THR A 249 1.10 -24.77 -6.38
N PRO A 250 0.05 -24.64 -7.21
CA PRO A 250 -0.88 -23.52 -7.12
C PRO A 250 -1.83 -23.60 -5.90
N GLY A 251 -1.90 -24.77 -5.24
CA GLY A 251 -2.89 -25.06 -4.20
C GLY A 251 -4.29 -25.34 -4.78
N THR A 252 -5.20 -25.80 -3.92
CA THR A 252 -6.60 -26.05 -4.26
C THR A 252 -7.50 -25.21 -3.37
N PHE A 253 -8.23 -24.27 -3.98
CA PHE A 253 -9.08 -23.33 -3.24
C PHE A 253 -10.50 -23.36 -3.79
N THR A 254 -11.43 -23.86 -2.97
CA THR A 254 -12.86 -23.60 -3.10
C THR A 254 -13.26 -22.55 -2.07
N GLU A 255 -14.45 -21.97 -2.19
CA GLU A 255 -14.98 -21.01 -1.21
C GLU A 255 -14.92 -21.56 0.22
N GLU A 256 -15.32 -22.83 0.41
CA GLU A 256 -15.30 -23.48 1.72
C GLU A 256 -13.88 -23.73 2.23
N ILE A 257 -12.95 -24.14 1.35
CA ILE A 257 -11.54 -24.31 1.75
C ILE A 257 -10.97 -22.98 2.25
N VAL A 258 -11.20 -21.88 1.52
CA VAL A 258 -10.72 -20.55 1.93
C VAL A 258 -11.30 -20.17 3.29
N ARG A 259 -12.61 -20.35 3.48
CA ARG A 259 -13.28 -20.07 4.75
C ARG A 259 -12.68 -20.86 5.91
N GLN A 260 -12.45 -22.16 5.74
CA GLN A 260 -11.91 -23.01 6.80
C GLN A 260 -10.44 -22.73 7.08
N GLN A 261 -9.62 -22.46 6.05
CA GLN A 261 -8.22 -22.08 6.23
C GLN A 261 -8.10 -20.79 7.06
N ILE A 262 -8.90 -19.76 6.77
CA ILE A 262 -8.91 -18.52 7.55
C ILE A 262 -9.36 -18.75 9.00
N ARG A 263 -10.37 -19.61 9.21
CA ARG A 263 -10.82 -19.99 10.56
C ARG A 263 -9.74 -20.73 11.33
N PHE A 264 -9.00 -21.64 10.68
CA PHE A 264 -7.85 -22.31 11.31
C PHE A 264 -6.73 -21.35 11.64
N MET A 265 -6.42 -20.39 10.77
CA MET A 265 -5.44 -19.35 11.08
C MET A 265 -5.85 -18.55 12.32
N ARG A 266 -7.12 -18.14 12.42
CA ARG A 266 -7.65 -17.42 13.60
C ARG A 266 -7.59 -18.26 14.87
N ASN A 267 -7.87 -19.55 14.78
CA ASN A 267 -7.85 -20.46 15.93
C ASN A 267 -6.42 -20.78 16.40
N ASN A 268 -5.52 -21.09 15.47
CA ASN A 268 -4.18 -21.57 15.78
C ASN A 268 -3.23 -20.40 16.11
N PHE A 269 -3.47 -19.23 15.52
CA PHE A 269 -2.64 -18.04 15.67
C PHE A 269 -3.47 -16.82 16.09
N PRO A 270 -4.18 -16.85 17.24
CA PRO A 270 -5.20 -15.86 17.61
C PRO A 270 -4.66 -14.43 17.76
N ARG A 271 -3.35 -14.25 17.91
CA ARG A 271 -2.69 -12.96 18.07
C ARG A 271 -2.04 -12.43 16.79
N ALA A 272 -1.91 -13.29 15.78
CA ALA A 272 -1.43 -12.89 14.47
C ALA A 272 -2.58 -12.27 13.65
N ARG A 273 -2.25 -11.25 12.86
CA ARG A 273 -3.18 -10.76 11.84
C ARG A 273 -3.32 -11.77 10.70
N VAL A 274 -4.51 -11.91 10.15
CA VAL A 274 -4.81 -12.87 9.08
C VAL A 274 -5.04 -12.10 7.79
N TRP A 275 -4.13 -12.26 6.84
CA TRP A 275 -4.21 -11.67 5.52
C TRP A 275 -4.47 -12.76 4.48
N VAL A 276 -5.10 -12.39 3.36
CA VAL A 276 -5.30 -13.29 2.22
C VAL A 276 -4.89 -12.58 0.95
N LYS A 277 -4.03 -13.21 0.15
CA LYS A 277 -3.62 -12.67 -1.15
C LYS A 277 -4.31 -13.39 -2.30
N LEU A 278 -5.02 -12.63 -3.11
CA LEU A 278 -5.80 -13.11 -4.25
C LEU A 278 -5.13 -12.70 -5.57
N PRO A 279 -5.06 -13.62 -6.55
CA PRO A 279 -4.70 -13.26 -7.91
C PRO A 279 -5.86 -12.50 -8.59
N PRO A 280 -5.62 -11.82 -9.72
CA PRO A 280 -6.63 -11.10 -10.49
C PRO A 280 -7.59 -12.06 -11.24
N GLY A 281 -8.43 -12.77 -10.49
CA GLY A 281 -9.37 -13.78 -10.98
C GLY A 281 -10.73 -13.21 -11.42
N ARG A 282 -11.46 -13.96 -12.23
CA ARG A 282 -12.79 -13.56 -12.75
C ARG A 282 -13.83 -13.30 -11.66
N ASP A 283 -13.71 -14.01 -10.55
CA ASP A 283 -14.60 -14.07 -9.38
C ASP A 283 -14.01 -13.33 -8.17
N ILE A 284 -13.08 -12.41 -8.41
CA ILE A 284 -12.33 -11.68 -7.36
C ILE A 284 -13.21 -11.07 -6.27
N ALA A 285 -14.39 -10.53 -6.63
CA ALA A 285 -15.32 -9.94 -5.68
C ALA A 285 -15.91 -10.97 -4.72
N LEU A 286 -16.25 -12.18 -5.21
CA LEU A 286 -16.73 -13.27 -4.36
C LEU A 286 -15.60 -13.74 -3.44
N ALA A 287 -14.40 -13.99 -3.98
CA ALA A 287 -13.26 -14.45 -3.19
C ALA A 287 -12.88 -13.46 -2.07
N ALA A 288 -12.88 -12.15 -2.36
CA ALA A 288 -12.61 -11.11 -1.36
C ALA A 288 -13.66 -11.09 -0.25
N ARG A 289 -14.95 -11.12 -0.61
CA ARG A 289 -16.05 -11.22 0.38
C ARG A 289 -15.95 -12.47 1.25
N THR A 290 -15.70 -13.62 0.64
CA THR A 290 -15.51 -14.88 1.36
C THR A 290 -14.40 -14.76 2.40
N ALA A 291 -13.27 -14.16 2.04
CA ALA A 291 -12.16 -13.97 2.95
C ALA A 291 -12.49 -13.02 4.11
N TRP A 292 -13.11 -11.86 3.83
CA TRP A 292 -13.54 -10.93 4.88
C TRP A 292 -14.57 -11.55 5.82
N GLN A 293 -15.59 -12.22 5.29
CA GLN A 293 -16.64 -12.87 6.08
C GLN A 293 -16.11 -14.05 6.92
N ALA A 294 -15.02 -14.69 6.48
CA ALA A 294 -14.33 -15.70 7.26
C ALA A 294 -13.45 -15.14 8.38
N GLY A 295 -13.21 -13.82 8.41
CA GLY A 295 -12.47 -13.13 9.47
C GLY A 295 -11.05 -12.69 9.11
N ALA A 296 -10.73 -12.55 7.80
CA ALA A 296 -9.47 -11.94 7.39
C ALA A 296 -9.41 -10.46 7.79
N ASP A 297 -8.30 -10.05 8.41
CA ASP A 297 -8.03 -8.65 8.74
C ASP A 297 -7.74 -7.80 7.50
N ALA A 298 -7.23 -8.44 6.43
CA ALA A 298 -6.97 -7.81 5.15
C ALA A 298 -7.08 -8.79 3.98
N VAL A 299 -7.48 -8.27 2.82
CA VAL A 299 -7.41 -8.99 1.55
C VAL A 299 -6.56 -8.19 0.58
N THR A 300 -5.45 -8.76 0.14
CA THR A 300 -4.58 -8.21 -0.90
C THR A 300 -5.02 -8.70 -2.27
N VAL A 301 -5.31 -7.78 -3.19
CA VAL A 301 -5.64 -8.08 -4.58
C VAL A 301 -4.53 -7.58 -5.49
N ASP A 302 -3.90 -8.52 -6.19
CA ASP A 302 -2.95 -8.19 -7.25
C ASP A 302 -3.72 -7.89 -8.54
N GLY A 303 -3.29 -6.88 -9.30
CA GLY A 303 -3.63 -6.77 -10.72
C GLY A 303 -2.70 -7.62 -11.59
N ALA A 304 -3.13 -7.91 -12.82
CA ALA A 304 -2.32 -8.65 -13.81
C ALA A 304 -0.99 -7.96 -14.12
N GLU A 305 -0.88 -6.66 -13.84
CA GLU A 305 0.33 -5.87 -13.99
C GLU A 305 1.37 -6.14 -12.88
N GLY A 306 1.10 -7.09 -11.98
CA GLY A 306 2.05 -7.57 -10.96
C GLY A 306 3.38 -8.06 -11.56
N GLY A 307 4.48 -7.86 -10.84
CA GLY A 307 5.81 -8.30 -11.26
C GLY A 307 6.18 -9.70 -10.76
N THR A 308 7.22 -10.30 -11.33
CA THR A 308 7.81 -11.57 -10.88
C THR A 308 9.26 -11.68 -11.37
N GLY A 309 10.10 -12.44 -10.66
CA GLY A 309 11.44 -12.77 -11.14
C GLY A 309 11.42 -13.78 -12.29
N TRP A 310 10.38 -14.61 -12.37
CA TRP A 310 10.21 -15.58 -13.45
C TRP A 310 8.73 -16.00 -13.64
N ALA A 311 8.26 -16.02 -14.89
CA ALA A 311 6.95 -16.55 -15.30
C ALA A 311 6.92 -16.82 -16.82
N PRO A 312 5.99 -17.66 -17.33
CA PRO A 312 5.78 -17.80 -18.76
C PRO A 312 5.30 -16.49 -19.39
N ARG A 313 5.81 -16.15 -20.58
CA ARG A 313 5.50 -14.87 -21.27
C ARG A 313 4.00 -14.68 -21.51
N ALA A 314 3.30 -15.73 -21.93
CA ALA A 314 1.85 -15.67 -22.14
C ALA A 314 1.08 -15.25 -20.88
N PHE A 315 1.56 -15.61 -19.68
CA PHE A 315 0.93 -15.18 -18.44
C PHE A 315 1.17 -13.70 -18.14
N LEU A 316 2.38 -13.22 -18.40
CA LEU A 316 2.73 -11.80 -18.22
C LEU A 316 1.90 -10.88 -19.12
N ASP A 317 1.58 -11.35 -20.33
CA ASP A 317 0.94 -10.51 -21.36
C ASP A 317 -0.58 -10.68 -21.44
N GLN A 318 -1.14 -11.85 -21.07
CA GLN A 318 -2.50 -12.24 -21.47
C GLN A 318 -3.37 -12.85 -20.37
N VAL A 319 -2.85 -13.09 -19.16
CA VAL A 319 -3.59 -13.83 -18.11
C VAL A 319 -3.84 -12.97 -16.88
N GLY A 320 -5.12 -12.86 -16.51
CA GLY A 320 -5.58 -12.13 -15.33
C GLY A 320 -6.28 -10.82 -15.68
N LEU A 321 -7.11 -10.35 -14.75
CA LEU A 321 -7.75 -9.04 -14.85
C LEU A 321 -6.76 -7.89 -14.53
N PRO A 322 -6.83 -6.76 -15.24
CA PRO A 322 -6.16 -5.54 -14.81
C PRO A 322 -6.65 -5.09 -13.42
N LEU A 323 -5.82 -4.39 -12.65
CA LEU A 323 -6.19 -3.95 -11.30
C LEU A 323 -7.45 -3.07 -11.31
N ALA A 324 -7.60 -2.20 -12.32
CA ALA A 324 -8.78 -1.36 -12.49
C ALA A 324 -10.08 -2.18 -12.57
N GLU A 325 -10.04 -3.32 -13.28
CA GLU A 325 -11.17 -4.23 -13.41
C GLU A 325 -11.46 -4.95 -12.08
N CYS A 326 -10.42 -5.40 -11.39
CA CYS A 326 -10.58 -6.00 -10.06
C CYS A 326 -11.27 -5.04 -9.09
N LEU A 327 -10.81 -3.79 -9.00
CA LEU A 327 -11.39 -2.75 -8.16
C LEU A 327 -12.86 -2.50 -8.52
N ARG A 328 -13.21 -2.41 -9.81
CA ARG A 328 -14.59 -2.22 -10.25
C ARG A 328 -15.51 -3.38 -9.87
N ARG A 329 -15.02 -4.63 -9.98
CA ARG A 329 -15.80 -5.83 -9.60
C ARG A 329 -16.00 -5.93 -8.10
N ILE A 330 -14.99 -5.57 -7.31
CA ILE A 330 -15.09 -5.57 -5.84
C ILE A 330 -16.06 -4.47 -5.39
N GLY A 331 -16.00 -3.29 -6.00
CA GLY A 331 -16.81 -2.14 -5.59
C GLY A 331 -16.43 -1.68 -4.17
N PRO A 332 -17.38 -1.13 -3.40
CA PRO A 332 -17.15 -0.79 -2.00
C PRO A 332 -16.76 -2.04 -1.19
N PRO A 333 -15.55 -2.11 -0.61
CA PRO A 333 -15.08 -3.31 0.07
C PRO A 333 -15.75 -3.48 1.45
N GLU A 334 -16.04 -4.73 1.83
CA GLU A 334 -16.60 -5.08 3.16
C GLU A 334 -15.54 -5.03 4.28
N GLY A 335 -14.25 -4.97 3.92
CA GLY A 335 -13.14 -4.98 4.86
C GLY A 335 -11.91 -4.22 4.33
N CYS A 336 -10.75 -4.46 4.96
CA CYS A 336 -9.50 -3.83 4.54
C CYS A 336 -9.02 -4.42 3.21
N LEU A 337 -9.20 -3.68 2.11
CA LEU A 337 -8.67 -4.02 0.79
C LEU A 337 -7.25 -3.47 0.62
N LEU A 338 -6.30 -4.33 0.30
CA LEU A 338 -4.95 -3.95 -0.09
C LEU A 338 -4.78 -4.24 -1.59
N VAL A 339 -3.95 -3.46 -2.27
CA VAL A 339 -3.75 -3.64 -3.72
C VAL A 339 -2.30 -3.64 -4.10
N THR A 340 -1.95 -4.44 -5.10
CA THR A 340 -0.65 -4.36 -5.77
C THR A 340 -0.82 -4.36 -7.29
N GLY A 341 0.15 -3.79 -7.99
CA GLY A 341 0.07 -3.59 -9.44
C GLY A 341 0.67 -2.25 -9.83
N ARG A 342 1.98 -2.25 -10.09
CA ARG A 342 2.75 -1.10 -10.62
C ARG A 342 2.75 0.21 -9.80
N PHE A 343 2.45 0.18 -8.51
CA PHE A 343 2.54 1.38 -7.67
C PHE A 343 4.00 1.88 -7.54
N HIS A 344 4.19 3.16 -7.86
CA HIS A 344 5.46 3.88 -7.75
C HIS A 344 5.29 5.41 -7.60
N GLU A 345 4.04 5.90 -7.66
CA GLU A 345 3.70 7.33 -7.68
C GLU A 345 2.33 7.56 -7.00
N GLY A 346 2.08 8.78 -6.56
CA GLY A 346 0.92 9.16 -5.75
C GLY A 346 -0.40 9.20 -6.50
N GLY A 347 -0.43 9.52 -7.80
CA GLY A 347 -1.62 9.53 -8.64
C GLY A 347 -2.34 8.18 -8.68
N ARG A 348 -1.65 7.10 -9.07
CA ARG A 348 -2.18 5.72 -9.08
C ARG A 348 -2.54 5.28 -7.67
N THR A 349 -1.75 5.68 -6.67
CA THR A 349 -2.05 5.42 -5.25
C THR A 349 -3.38 6.04 -4.85
N VAL A 350 -3.59 7.34 -5.03
CA VAL A 350 -4.84 8.05 -4.68
C VAL A 350 -6.02 7.53 -5.48
N ARG A 351 -5.86 7.23 -6.77
CA ARG A 351 -6.93 6.59 -7.58
C ARG A 351 -7.35 5.25 -6.99
N ALA A 352 -6.41 4.40 -6.58
CA ALA A 352 -6.75 3.13 -5.94
C ALA A 352 -7.41 3.31 -4.57
N LEU A 353 -6.95 4.27 -3.76
CA LEU A 353 -7.54 4.59 -2.46
C LEU A 353 -8.99 5.09 -2.61
N ALA A 354 -9.25 5.96 -3.58
CA ALA A 354 -10.59 6.43 -3.92
C ALA A 354 -11.52 5.31 -4.40
N LEU A 355 -10.98 4.27 -5.02
CA LEU A 355 -11.71 3.06 -5.41
C LEU A 355 -11.85 2.03 -4.28
N GLY A 356 -11.57 2.42 -3.03
CA GLY A 356 -11.81 1.63 -1.83
C GLY A 356 -10.59 0.90 -1.27
N ALA A 357 -9.42 0.95 -1.93
CA ALA A 357 -8.22 0.40 -1.34
C ALA A 357 -7.83 1.17 -0.05
N ARG A 358 -7.27 0.44 0.91
CA ARG A 358 -6.76 1.00 2.16
C ARG A 358 -5.28 1.36 2.07
N ALA A 359 -4.51 0.56 1.33
CA ALA A 359 -3.10 0.80 1.07
C ALA A 359 -2.62 0.12 -0.22
N ALA A 360 -1.56 0.67 -0.80
CA ALA A 360 -0.92 0.18 -2.01
C ALA A 360 0.45 -0.47 -1.72
N GLY A 361 0.71 -1.60 -2.38
CA GLY A 361 1.92 -2.39 -2.16
C GLY A 361 3.06 -2.02 -3.10
N LEU A 362 4.25 -1.80 -2.53
CA LEU A 362 5.48 -1.51 -3.27
C LEU A 362 6.29 -2.81 -3.47
N GLY A 363 6.30 -3.32 -4.70
CA GLY A 363 7.09 -4.50 -5.08
C GLY A 363 8.36 -4.12 -5.84
N ARG A 364 8.28 -4.16 -7.18
CA ARG A 364 9.39 -3.76 -8.08
C ARG A 364 9.94 -2.36 -7.77
N ALA A 365 9.05 -1.41 -7.44
CA ALA A 365 9.45 -0.04 -7.09
C ALA A 365 10.39 -0.02 -5.87
N ALA A 366 10.08 -0.80 -4.83
CA ALA A 366 10.92 -0.86 -3.64
C ALA A 366 12.29 -1.48 -3.94
N LEU A 367 12.35 -2.56 -4.73
CA LEU A 367 13.62 -3.19 -5.12
C LEU A 367 14.50 -2.25 -5.94
N LEU A 368 13.93 -1.55 -6.93
CA LEU A 368 14.67 -0.57 -7.72
C LEU A 368 15.15 0.61 -6.86
N ALA A 369 14.33 1.04 -5.90
CA ALA A 369 14.68 2.16 -5.04
C ALA A 369 15.86 1.82 -4.12
N VAL A 370 15.86 0.64 -3.48
CA VAL A 370 17.01 0.22 -2.64
C VAL A 370 18.22 -0.23 -3.45
N ASP A 371 18.04 -0.64 -4.70
CA ASP A 371 19.15 -0.88 -5.65
C ASP A 371 19.79 0.44 -6.10
N GLU A 372 19.02 1.52 -6.15
CA GLU A 372 19.52 2.87 -6.43
C GLU A 372 20.25 3.49 -5.23
N ASP A 373 19.67 3.37 -4.03
CA ASP A 373 20.31 3.78 -2.77
C ASP A 373 19.89 2.78 -1.65
N PRO A 374 20.79 1.88 -1.24
CA PRO A 374 20.52 0.88 -0.21
C PRO A 374 20.17 1.44 1.18
N GLU A 375 20.49 2.70 1.47
CA GLU A 375 20.27 3.30 2.78
C GLU A 375 18.99 4.15 2.83
N HIS A 376 18.68 4.86 1.73
CA HIS A 376 17.64 5.90 1.72
C HIS A 376 16.69 5.83 0.51
N GLY A 377 16.92 4.95 -0.45
CA GLY A 377 16.18 4.96 -1.70
C GLY A 377 14.68 4.70 -1.55
N LEU A 378 14.28 3.71 -0.74
CA LEU A 378 12.86 3.45 -0.45
C LEU A 378 12.25 4.56 0.42
N LEU A 379 13.01 5.17 1.34
CA LEU A 379 12.57 6.32 2.12
C LEU A 379 12.18 7.48 1.20
N ARG A 380 13.09 7.88 0.31
CA ARG A 380 12.88 8.99 -0.64
C ARG A 380 11.76 8.70 -1.65
N LEU A 381 11.66 7.46 -2.12
CA LEU A 381 10.52 7.04 -2.94
C LEU A 381 9.20 7.21 -2.17
N ALA A 382 9.10 6.71 -0.94
CA ALA A 382 7.88 6.81 -0.14
C ALA A 382 7.53 8.26 0.20
N GLU A 383 8.52 9.11 0.49
CA GLU A 383 8.33 10.55 0.71
C GLU A 383 7.78 11.27 -0.53
N SER A 384 8.28 10.93 -1.72
CA SER A 384 7.76 11.48 -2.98
C SER A 384 6.29 11.09 -3.21
N ILE A 385 5.95 9.81 -2.99
CA ILE A 385 4.57 9.31 -3.09
C ILE A 385 3.68 9.98 -2.04
N ALA A 386 4.18 10.16 -0.81
CA ALA A 386 3.46 10.80 0.27
C ALA A 386 3.15 12.27 -0.05
N LEU A 387 4.12 13.02 -0.60
CA LEU A 387 3.90 14.40 -1.04
C LEU A 387 2.82 14.47 -2.13
N GLU A 388 2.93 13.64 -3.17
CA GLU A 388 1.91 13.56 -4.23
C GLU A 388 0.53 13.22 -3.66
N CYS A 389 0.44 12.25 -2.73
CA CYS A 389 -0.83 11.91 -2.07
C CYS A 389 -1.41 13.11 -1.31
N ARG A 390 -0.62 13.85 -0.53
CA ARG A 390 -1.09 15.04 0.19
C ARG A 390 -1.61 16.12 -0.77
N LEU A 391 -0.86 16.41 -1.82
CA LEU A 391 -1.24 17.39 -2.84
C LEU A 391 -2.57 17.01 -3.50
N LEU A 392 -2.71 15.76 -3.93
CA LEU A 392 -3.89 15.26 -4.64
C LEU A 392 -5.12 15.16 -3.73
N ILE A 393 -4.97 14.64 -2.51
CA ILE A 393 -6.07 14.53 -1.54
C ILE A 393 -6.57 15.92 -1.14
N SER A 394 -5.64 16.86 -0.89
CA SER A 394 -5.98 18.26 -0.61
C SER A 394 -6.68 18.91 -1.81
N ALA A 395 -6.22 18.65 -3.03
CA ALA A 395 -6.86 19.15 -4.25
C ALA A 395 -8.32 18.66 -4.38
N LEU A 396 -8.63 17.45 -3.91
CA LEU A 396 -9.99 16.91 -3.82
C LEU A 396 -10.81 17.52 -2.66
N GLY A 397 -10.24 18.45 -1.89
CA GLY A 397 -10.89 19.10 -0.75
C GLY A 397 -10.94 18.24 0.51
N LYS A 398 -10.14 17.17 0.56
CA LYS A 398 -10.16 16.14 1.60
C LYS A 398 -8.86 16.19 2.41
N TYR A 399 -8.89 15.68 3.63
CA TYR A 399 -7.76 15.75 4.58
C TYR A 399 -7.38 14.41 5.22
N ALA A 400 -7.91 13.31 4.69
CA ALA A 400 -7.52 11.96 5.04
C ALA A 400 -7.83 10.99 3.88
N PRO A 401 -7.03 9.92 3.68
CA PRO A 401 -7.31 8.88 2.69
C PRO A 401 -8.70 8.25 2.82
N SER A 402 -9.22 8.12 4.04
CA SER A 402 -10.53 7.54 4.30
C SER A 402 -11.71 8.36 3.81
N ALA A 403 -11.50 9.64 3.47
CA ALA A 403 -12.53 10.50 2.90
C ALA A 403 -12.67 10.33 1.38
N LEU A 404 -11.71 9.66 0.73
CA LEU A 404 -11.74 9.43 -0.71
C LEU A 404 -12.87 8.47 -1.09
N THR A 405 -13.45 8.69 -2.27
CA THR A 405 -14.61 7.96 -2.78
C THR A 405 -14.50 7.78 -4.29
N ALA A 406 -15.27 6.84 -4.85
CA ALA A 406 -15.25 6.59 -6.30
C ALA A 406 -15.63 7.82 -7.14
N GLU A 407 -16.38 8.78 -6.58
CA GLU A 407 -16.72 10.07 -7.22
C GLU A 407 -15.48 10.94 -7.51
N ASP A 408 -14.38 10.76 -6.78
CA ASP A 408 -13.13 11.48 -7.03
C ASP A 408 -12.43 11.00 -8.30
N VAL A 409 -12.88 9.90 -8.91
CA VAL A 409 -12.25 9.25 -10.05
C VAL A 409 -13.17 9.29 -11.27
N TRP A 410 -12.72 9.95 -12.32
CA TRP A 410 -13.36 9.94 -13.63
C TRP A 410 -12.69 8.95 -14.58
N TRP A 411 -13.51 8.19 -15.31
CA TRP A 411 -13.07 7.19 -16.29
C TRP A 411 -13.35 7.68 -17.72
N PRO A 412 -12.37 7.67 -18.62
CA PRO A 412 -12.57 8.12 -20.00
C PRO A 412 -13.52 7.24 -20.82
N GLU A 413 -13.71 5.99 -20.41
CA GLU A 413 -14.56 5.00 -21.09
C GLU A 413 -15.97 4.90 -20.50
N ALA A 414 -16.28 5.67 -19.45
CA ALA A 414 -17.61 5.67 -18.85
C ALA A 414 -18.65 6.29 -19.81
N PRO A 415 -19.85 5.69 -19.96
CA PRO A 415 -20.93 6.29 -20.74
C PRO A 415 -21.27 7.69 -20.23
N ALA A 416 -21.51 8.63 -21.14
CA ALA A 416 -21.81 10.04 -20.82
C ALA A 416 -22.97 10.20 -19.82
N ASP A 417 -23.91 9.26 -19.78
CA ASP A 417 -25.11 9.29 -18.91
C ASP A 417 -24.85 8.88 -17.45
N THR A 418 -23.61 8.52 -17.08
CA THR A 418 -23.24 8.33 -15.66
C THR A 418 -22.85 9.64 -14.98
N ALA A 419 -22.78 10.75 -15.73
CA ALA A 419 -22.44 12.05 -15.22
C ALA A 419 -23.65 12.76 -14.61
N TYR A 420 -23.61 12.94 -13.29
CA TYR A 420 -24.42 13.88 -12.51
C TYR A 420 -25.91 13.53 -12.40
N ALA A 421 -26.26 12.64 -11.48
CA ALA A 421 -27.55 12.77 -10.79
C ALA A 421 -27.41 13.97 -9.83
N PRO A 422 -28.13 15.10 -10.01
CA PRO A 422 -28.11 16.15 -9.01
C PRO A 422 -28.51 15.51 -7.69
N ALA A 423 -27.68 15.69 -6.66
CA ALA A 423 -28.04 15.32 -5.31
C ALA A 423 -29.42 15.94 -5.05
N THR A 424 -30.43 15.11 -4.83
CA THR A 424 -31.73 15.54 -4.31
C THR A 424 -31.51 15.90 -2.85
N GLY A 425 -30.79 16.99 -2.63
CA GLY A 425 -30.75 17.67 -1.36
C GLY A 425 -32.16 18.15 -1.06
N THR A 426 -32.70 17.68 0.05
CA THR A 426 -33.78 18.35 0.76
C THR A 426 -33.52 19.85 0.72
N ALA A 427 -34.41 20.59 0.06
CA ALA A 427 -34.35 22.03 0.03
C ALA A 427 -34.28 22.54 1.46
N ALA A 428 -33.10 23.03 1.88
CA ALA A 428 -33.02 23.86 3.05
C ALA A 428 -33.90 25.08 2.77
N ALA A 429 -34.90 25.29 3.63
CA ALA A 429 -35.82 26.41 3.52
C ALA A 429 -35.02 27.72 3.38
N PRO A 430 -35.44 28.65 2.51
CA PRO A 430 -34.74 29.90 2.34
C PRO A 430 -34.66 30.64 3.68
N TYR A 431 -33.46 31.13 3.98
CA TYR A 431 -33.16 31.98 5.13
C TYR A 431 -34.14 33.15 5.17
N ALA A 432 -35.08 33.12 6.13
CA ALA A 432 -35.94 34.24 6.43
C ALA A 432 -35.11 35.30 7.18
N PRO A 433 -35.05 36.55 6.71
CA PRO A 433 -34.32 37.59 7.43
C PRO A 433 -35.01 37.85 8.77
N ALA A 434 -34.23 37.79 9.85
CA ALA A 434 -34.70 38.10 11.19
C ALA A 434 -35.25 39.53 11.22
N THR A 435 -36.56 39.65 11.43
CA THR A 435 -37.21 40.93 11.71
C THR A 435 -36.73 41.43 13.06
N GLY A 436 -36.05 42.58 13.04
CA GLY A 436 -35.51 43.22 14.22
C GLY A 436 -36.60 43.53 15.24
N THR A 437 -36.38 43.07 16.47
CA THR A 437 -37.00 43.63 17.67
C THR A 437 -35.88 44.27 18.49
N THR A 438 -35.89 45.59 18.51
CA THR A 438 -35.06 46.43 19.37
C THR A 438 -35.38 46.15 20.84
N PRO A 439 -34.38 45.93 21.72
CA PRO A 439 -34.61 45.97 23.16
C PRO A 439 -34.44 47.41 23.67
N THR A 440 -35.50 47.90 24.32
CA THR A 440 -35.51 49.15 25.11
C THR A 440 -34.55 49.03 26.31
N PRO A 441 -33.76 50.06 26.65
CA PRO A 441 -32.75 49.95 27.69
C PRO A 441 -33.35 50.10 29.09
N ALA A 442 -32.99 49.20 30.00
CA ALA A 442 -33.18 49.37 31.44
C ALA A 442 -31.81 49.58 32.10
N GLY A 443 -31.59 50.73 32.73
CA GLY A 443 -30.42 50.98 33.55
C GLY A 443 -30.24 52.43 33.95
N ALA A 444 -30.72 52.80 35.15
CA ALA A 444 -30.35 54.04 35.83
C ALA A 444 -29.69 53.71 37.17
N ALA A 445 -28.35 53.88 37.20
CA ALA A 445 -27.50 54.54 38.22
C ALA A 445 -27.50 54.03 39.70
N PRO A 446 -26.41 54.23 40.49
CA PRO A 446 -25.67 55.48 40.59
C PRO A 446 -24.13 55.40 40.69
N ALA A 447 -23.53 56.57 40.44
CA ALA A 447 -22.12 56.91 40.49
C ALA A 447 -21.50 56.84 41.90
N ARG A 448 -20.17 56.65 41.95
CA ARG A 448 -19.33 56.93 43.13
C ARG A 448 -18.22 57.95 42.80
N PRO A 449 -17.77 58.74 43.79
CA PRO A 449 -17.07 60.00 43.58
C PRO A 449 -15.54 59.89 43.65
N SER A 450 -14.89 60.92 43.12
CA SER A 450 -13.46 61.17 43.02
C SER A 450 -12.75 61.38 44.37
N VAL A 451 -11.49 60.93 44.45
CA VAL A 451 -10.57 61.08 45.60
C VAL A 451 -9.79 62.41 45.50
N PRO A 452 -9.58 63.16 46.60
CA PRO A 452 -8.84 64.43 46.56
C PRO A 452 -7.34 64.25 46.87
N HIS A 453 -6.49 64.96 46.12
CA HIS A 453 -5.11 65.24 46.49
C HIS A 453 -5.04 66.58 47.26
N ARG A 454 -4.51 66.56 48.49
CA ARG A 454 -3.95 67.74 49.16
C ARG A 454 -2.50 67.46 49.54
N VAL A 455 -1.62 68.28 48.99
CA VAL A 455 -0.23 68.44 49.42
C VAL A 455 -0.23 69.52 50.50
N GLY A 456 0.34 69.21 51.67
CA GLY A 456 0.66 70.18 52.71
C GLY A 456 2.17 70.38 52.80
N GLY A 457 2.58 71.58 53.21
CA GLY A 457 3.94 71.82 53.69
C GLY A 457 4.31 73.30 53.87
N SER A 458 4.07 73.82 55.08
CA SER A 458 5.05 74.52 55.95
C SER A 458 4.49 75.77 56.65
N ALA A 459 4.31 75.63 57.98
CA ALA A 459 4.75 76.52 59.06
C ALA A 459 4.17 75.98 60.37
#